data_AF-E1ZZG3-F1
#
_entry.id   AF-E1ZZG3-F1
#
_cell.length_a   1.000
_cell.length_b   1.000
_cell.length_c   1.000
_cell.angle_alpha   90.00
_cell.angle_beta   90.00
_cell.angle_gamma   90.00
#
_symmetry.space_group_name_H-M   'P 1'
#
loop_
_entity.id
_entity.type
_entity.pdbx_description
1 polymer ?
#
loop_
_entity_poly.entity_id
_entity_poly.type
_entity_poly.pdbx_seq_one_letter_code
_entity_poly.pdbx_strand_id
1 'polypeptide(L)'
;MSGIVEWYRNVLNNGQDPRTEGWFLVSSPGPTLTIVATYIYFCVSAGPRYMKNKKPYELKNTMIIYNFIQILLSVYLVHEGLMAGWLYEYNYICQPVDYSYKPSSVRMARGVYIYFICKLIELLDTVFFVMRKKDRQISFLHLYHHSMMPVCAWIGVKFFAGGHPTLLGVINSFIHIFMYIYYMLAAFGPHMQKYLWWKRYLTTIQIVQFIIIFFHNFQMLFTSCNFPKPLSFLLVFNSGLFIYMFGSFYINNYVKSKDKQSKMTKKSKTNNIVRITANGFISVNGNSIFDEIANNKSD
;
A
#
# COMPACT_ATOMS: atom_id res chain seq x y z
N MET A 1 -18.82 2.33 37.12
CA MET A 1 -18.39 1.99 35.74
C MET A 1 -17.23 1.01 35.85
N SER A 2 -17.10 0.02 34.97
CA SER A 2 -16.00 -0.95 35.06
C SER A 2 -14.65 -0.25 34.88
N GLY A 3 -13.61 -0.68 35.61
CA GLY A 3 -12.29 -0.04 35.55
C GLY A 3 -11.68 0.02 34.13
N ILE A 4 -12.13 -0.86 33.22
CA ILE A 4 -11.77 -0.85 31.79
C ILE A 4 -12.34 0.38 31.07
N VAL A 5 -13.58 0.77 31.35
CA VAL A 5 -14.22 1.96 30.75
C VAL A 5 -13.55 3.23 31.25
N GLU A 6 -13.15 3.26 32.51
CA GLU A 6 -12.45 4.39 33.12
C GLU A 6 -11.01 4.51 32.61
N TRP A 7 -10.28 3.40 32.49
CA TRP A 7 -8.97 3.35 31.82
C TRP A 7 -9.07 3.83 30.37
N TYR A 8 -10.05 3.34 29.61
CA TYR A 8 -10.28 3.73 28.22
C TYR A 8 -10.55 5.24 28.09
N ARG A 9 -11.41 5.79 28.95
CA ARG A 9 -11.69 7.23 29.00
C ARG A 9 -10.46 8.03 29.37
N ASN A 10 -9.67 7.58 30.34
CA ASN A 10 -8.44 8.25 30.75
C ASN A 10 -7.40 8.26 29.63
N VAL A 11 -7.20 7.15 28.91
CA VAL A 11 -6.29 7.12 27.77
C VAL A 11 -6.76 8.06 26.66
N LEU A 12 -8.05 8.03 26.32
CA LEU A 12 -8.58 8.85 25.23
C LEU A 12 -8.64 10.34 25.53
N ASN A 13 -8.94 10.72 26.76
CA ASN A 13 -9.13 12.12 27.14
C ASN A 13 -7.84 12.77 27.63
N ASN A 14 -7.00 12.04 28.38
CA ASN A 14 -5.78 12.61 28.97
C ASN A 14 -4.52 12.36 28.13
N GLY A 15 -4.53 11.37 27.23
CA GLY A 15 -3.40 11.09 26.33
C GLY A 15 -3.45 11.85 25.01
N GLN A 16 -4.56 12.51 24.71
CA GLN A 16 -4.81 13.15 23.42
C GLN A 16 -3.87 14.33 23.15
N ASP A 17 -3.46 14.45 21.89
CA ASP A 17 -2.80 15.66 21.39
C ASP A 17 -3.80 16.84 21.39
N PRO A 18 -3.58 17.90 22.19
CA PRO A 18 -4.54 18.99 22.32
C PRO A 18 -4.74 19.75 21.00
N ARG A 19 -3.77 19.70 20.08
CA ARG A 19 -3.81 20.47 18.82
C ARG A 19 -4.78 19.87 17.80
N THR A 20 -5.06 18.57 17.92
CA THR A 20 -5.96 17.84 17.01
C THR A 20 -7.34 17.63 17.63
N GLU A 21 -7.60 18.26 18.78
CA GLU A 21 -8.90 18.21 19.43
C GLU A 21 -10.01 18.82 18.58
N GLY A 22 -11.13 18.11 18.50
CA GLY A 22 -12.28 18.50 17.68
C GLY A 22 -12.13 18.27 16.18
N TRP A 23 -10.98 17.78 15.69
CA TRP A 23 -10.84 17.49 14.26
C TRP A 23 -11.73 16.32 13.84
N PHE A 24 -12.27 16.41 12.62
CA PHE A 24 -13.23 15.45 12.09
C PHE A 24 -12.63 14.02 12.08
N LEU A 25 -13.37 13.05 12.65
CA LEU A 25 -12.98 11.65 12.86
C LEU A 25 -11.83 11.39 13.87
N VAL A 26 -11.34 12.40 14.57
CA VAL A 26 -10.25 12.24 15.57
C VAL A 26 -10.79 12.06 16.99
N SER A 27 -12.06 12.40 17.26
CA SER A 27 -12.63 12.35 18.62
C SER A 27 -12.55 10.95 19.26
N SER A 28 -12.92 9.91 18.52
CA SER A 28 -12.95 8.52 19.02
C SER A 28 -12.47 7.54 17.93
N PRO A 29 -12.00 6.34 18.31
CA PRO A 29 -11.60 5.32 17.34
C PRO A 29 -12.81 4.67 16.66
N GLY A 30 -14.00 4.77 17.24
CA GLY A 30 -15.22 4.09 16.79
C GLY A 30 -15.56 4.32 15.32
N PRO A 31 -15.62 5.58 14.83
CA PRO A 31 -15.86 5.88 13.43
C PRO A 31 -14.83 5.23 12.50
N THR A 32 -13.53 5.37 12.78
CA THR A 32 -12.45 4.77 11.97
C THR A 32 -12.55 3.25 11.93
N LEU A 33 -12.76 2.60 13.07
CA LEU A 33 -12.91 1.15 13.14
C LEU A 33 -14.16 0.68 12.40
N THR A 34 -15.26 1.44 12.47
CA THR A 34 -16.50 1.14 11.74
C THR A 34 -16.29 1.23 10.23
N ILE A 35 -15.58 2.26 9.75
CA ILE A 35 -15.22 2.42 8.33
C ILE A 35 -14.38 1.23 7.87
N VAL A 36 -13.32 0.87 8.61
CA VAL A 36 -12.44 -0.25 8.25
C VAL A 36 -13.18 -1.59 8.28
N ALA A 37 -14.00 -1.84 9.30
CA ALA A 37 -14.80 -3.07 9.39
C ALA A 37 -15.80 -3.19 8.23
N THR A 38 -16.48 -2.09 7.90
CA THR A 38 -17.41 -2.02 6.77
C THR A 38 -16.67 -2.23 5.45
N TYR A 39 -15.49 -1.64 5.30
CA TYR A 39 -14.62 -1.81 4.14
C TYR A 39 -14.19 -3.29 3.96
N ILE A 40 -13.75 -3.97 5.02
CA ILE A 40 -13.37 -5.39 4.95
C ILE A 40 -14.58 -6.24 4.57
N TYR A 41 -15.72 -6.02 5.23
CA TYR A 41 -16.97 -6.72 4.94
C TYR A 41 -17.40 -6.54 3.48
N PHE A 42 -17.32 -5.31 2.96
CA PHE A 42 -17.61 -5.01 1.58
C PHE A 42 -16.65 -5.73 0.63
N CYS A 43 -15.34 -5.62 0.85
CA CYS A 43 -14.33 -6.15 -0.07
C CYS A 43 -14.31 -7.68 -0.14
N VAL A 44 -14.55 -8.36 0.99
CA VAL A 44 -14.45 -9.82 1.07
C VAL A 44 -15.79 -10.51 0.82
N SER A 45 -16.91 -9.87 1.18
CA SER A 45 -18.22 -10.52 1.19
C SER A 45 -19.26 -9.80 0.34
N ALA A 46 -19.71 -8.61 0.75
CA ALA A 46 -20.88 -7.98 0.15
C ALA A 46 -20.67 -7.57 -1.32
N GLY A 47 -19.52 -6.97 -1.63
CA GLY A 47 -19.17 -6.50 -2.97
C GLY A 47 -19.02 -7.66 -3.98
N PRO A 48 -18.22 -8.71 -3.69
CA PRO A 48 -18.15 -9.89 -4.57
C PRO A 48 -19.50 -10.57 -4.78
N ARG A 49 -20.34 -10.69 -3.74
CA ARG A 49 -21.72 -11.23 -3.85
C ARG A 49 -22.58 -10.37 -4.77
N TYR A 50 -22.53 -9.05 -4.61
CA TYR A 50 -23.25 -8.10 -5.46
C TYR A 50 -22.81 -8.17 -6.93
N MET A 51 -21.51 -8.35 -7.17
CA MET A 51 -20.93 -8.41 -8.51
C MET A 51 -21.03 -9.79 -9.19
N LYS A 52 -21.51 -10.83 -8.49
CA LYS A 52 -21.57 -12.21 -9.00
C LYS A 52 -22.27 -12.29 -10.37
N ASN A 53 -23.46 -11.68 -10.47
CA ASN A 53 -24.32 -11.72 -11.65
C ASN A 53 -24.22 -10.46 -12.52
N LYS A 54 -23.25 -9.57 -12.26
CA LYS A 54 -23.04 -8.32 -13.01
C LYS A 54 -21.78 -8.38 -13.86
N LYS A 55 -21.81 -7.65 -14.97
CA LYS A 55 -20.60 -7.39 -15.77
C LYS A 55 -19.67 -6.43 -15.01
N PRO A 56 -18.34 -6.52 -15.17
CA PRO A 56 -17.40 -5.56 -14.60
C PRO A 56 -17.75 -4.13 -15.01
N TYR A 57 -17.71 -3.19 -14.06
CA TYR A 57 -17.98 -1.78 -14.37
C TYR A 57 -16.82 -1.11 -15.13
N GLU A 58 -17.15 -0.24 -16.07
CA GLU A 58 -16.18 0.57 -16.82
C GLU A 58 -15.87 1.88 -16.12
N LEU A 59 -14.98 1.82 -15.12
CA LEU A 59 -14.63 2.96 -14.26
C LEU A 59 -13.38 3.72 -14.75
N LYS A 60 -13.11 3.73 -16.05
CA LYS A 60 -11.84 4.26 -16.60
C LYS A 60 -11.58 5.71 -16.19
N ASN A 61 -12.51 6.61 -16.51
CA ASN A 61 -12.35 8.04 -16.25
C ASN A 61 -12.33 8.33 -14.75
N THR A 62 -13.18 7.64 -13.98
CA THR A 62 -13.20 7.72 -12.52
C THR A 62 -11.85 7.37 -11.92
N MET A 63 -11.22 6.27 -12.36
CA MET A 63 -9.90 5.88 -11.88
C MET A 63 -8.82 6.88 -12.30
N ILE A 64 -8.86 7.42 -13.52
CA ILE A 64 -7.87 8.42 -13.96
C ILE A 64 -7.95 9.65 -13.05
N ILE A 65 -9.14 10.20 -12.84
CA ILE A 65 -9.37 11.37 -11.98
C ILE A 65 -8.95 11.06 -10.54
N TYR A 66 -9.37 9.91 -10.01
CA TYR A 66 -9.03 9.47 -8.66
C TYR A 66 -7.51 9.35 -8.46
N ASN A 67 -6.80 8.67 -9.36
CA ASN A 67 -5.35 8.51 -9.25
C ASN A 67 -4.64 9.87 -9.40
N PHE A 68 -5.16 10.77 -10.25
CA PHE A 68 -4.62 12.13 -10.36
C PHE A 68 -4.77 12.92 -9.06
N ILE A 69 -5.93 12.86 -8.41
CA ILE A 69 -6.14 13.49 -7.09
C ILE A 69 -5.18 12.89 -6.05
N GLN A 70 -5.01 11.56 -6.04
CA GLN A 70 -4.07 10.89 -5.13
C GLN A 70 -2.62 11.34 -5.33
N ILE A 71 -2.20 11.58 -6.58
CA ILE A 71 -0.88 12.15 -6.89
C ILE A 71 -0.75 13.54 -6.25
N LEU A 72 -1.72 14.43 -6.46
CA LEU A 72 -1.69 15.79 -5.91
C LEU A 72 -1.66 15.79 -4.38
N LEU A 73 -2.48 14.96 -3.73
CA LEU A 73 -2.49 14.80 -2.28
C LEU A 73 -1.15 14.27 -1.76
N SER A 74 -0.54 13.31 -2.47
CA SER A 74 0.76 12.75 -2.10
C SER A 74 1.88 13.79 -2.25
N VAL A 75 1.90 14.59 -3.32
CA VAL A 75 2.83 15.70 -3.50
C VAL A 75 2.68 16.73 -2.38
N TYR A 76 1.44 17.11 -2.07
CA TYR A 76 1.14 18.04 -0.99
C TYR A 76 1.65 17.52 0.36
N LEU A 77 1.43 16.25 0.70
CA LEU A 77 1.90 15.66 1.95
C LEU A 77 3.43 15.60 2.06
N VAL A 78 4.12 15.30 0.96
CA VAL A 78 5.59 15.37 0.92
C VAL A 78 6.05 16.80 1.20
N HIS A 79 5.48 17.78 0.51
CA HIS A 79 5.82 19.19 0.72
C HIS A 79 5.56 19.63 2.17
N GLU A 80 4.38 19.33 2.72
CA GLU A 80 4.03 19.70 4.09
C GLU A 80 4.94 19.04 5.11
N GLY A 81 5.21 17.74 5.01
CA GLY A 81 6.08 17.06 5.98
C GLY A 81 7.54 17.55 5.92
N LEU A 82 8.04 17.84 4.71
CA LEU A 82 9.36 18.42 4.51
C LEU A 82 9.46 19.82 5.12
N MET A 83 8.53 20.71 4.76
CA MET A 83 8.53 22.11 5.21
C MET A 83 8.14 22.28 6.68
N ALA A 84 7.38 21.35 7.26
CA ALA A 84 6.97 21.42 8.67
C ALA A 84 8.07 20.95 9.64
N GLY A 85 9.10 20.24 9.18
CA GLY A 85 10.17 19.80 10.08
C GLY A 85 11.35 19.16 9.39
N TRP A 86 11.13 18.17 8.52
CA TRP A 86 12.20 17.29 8.02
C TRP A 86 13.29 17.97 7.19
N LEU A 87 13.05 19.16 6.61
CA LEU A 87 14.09 19.92 5.92
C LEU A 87 14.90 20.86 6.81
N TYR A 88 14.35 21.31 7.94
CA TYR A 88 14.91 22.46 8.68
C TYR A 88 15.06 22.25 10.18
N GLU A 89 14.11 21.57 10.84
CA GLU A 89 14.02 21.53 12.30
C GLU A 89 14.23 20.14 12.89
N TYR A 90 13.89 19.07 12.17
CA TYR A 90 13.83 17.73 12.74
C TYR A 90 15.19 17.01 12.69
N ASN A 91 15.47 16.23 13.73
CA ASN A 91 16.63 15.36 13.81
C ASN A 91 16.30 13.93 13.34
N TYR A 92 17.11 13.39 12.42
CA TYR A 92 16.92 12.04 11.86
C TYR A 92 17.23 10.89 12.83
N ILE A 93 17.87 11.15 13.97
CA ILE A 93 18.24 10.13 14.97
C ILE A 93 17.17 10.02 16.06
N CYS A 94 16.78 11.15 16.66
CA CYS A 94 15.79 11.22 17.72
C CYS A 94 14.97 12.50 17.54
N GLN A 95 13.68 12.35 17.24
CA GLN A 95 12.76 13.47 17.17
C GLN A 95 11.55 13.23 18.07
N PRO A 96 11.46 13.88 19.25
CA PRO A 96 10.26 13.82 20.07
C PRO A 96 9.09 14.55 19.41
N VAL A 97 7.88 14.27 19.88
CA VAL A 97 6.68 15.01 19.47
C VAL A 97 6.67 16.34 20.21
N ASP A 98 6.65 17.43 19.47
CA ASP A 98 6.39 18.76 20.04
C ASP A 98 4.88 19.01 20.04
N TYR A 99 4.27 19.11 21.23
CA TYR A 99 2.84 19.38 21.43
C TYR A 99 2.50 20.89 21.51
N SER A 100 3.48 21.77 21.29
CA SER A 100 3.25 23.21 21.29
C SER A 100 2.46 23.68 20.06
N TYR A 101 1.87 24.87 20.17
CA TYR A 101 1.16 25.55 19.09
C TYR A 101 2.09 26.35 18.17
N LYS A 102 3.39 26.03 18.12
CA LYS A 102 4.33 26.64 17.17
C LYS A 102 3.84 26.40 15.73
N PRO A 103 4.00 27.36 14.80
CA PRO A 103 3.54 27.21 13.42
C PRO A 103 4.03 25.93 12.72
N SER A 104 5.29 25.53 12.91
CA SER A 104 5.83 24.29 12.32
C SER A 104 5.18 23.03 12.91
N SER A 105 4.98 22.99 14.22
CA SER A 105 4.37 21.87 14.95
C SER A 105 2.89 21.70 14.59
N VAL A 106 2.12 22.79 14.50
CA VAL A 106 0.72 22.75 14.02
C VAL A 106 0.64 22.36 12.56
N ARG A 107 1.57 22.83 11.71
CA ARG A 107 1.67 22.43 10.30
C ARG A 107 1.93 20.93 10.17
N MET A 108 2.84 20.37 10.96
CA MET A 108 3.09 18.93 11.01
C MET A 108 1.84 18.16 11.43
N ALA A 109 1.16 18.60 12.50
CA ALA A 109 -0.07 17.96 12.97
C ALA A 109 -1.15 17.93 11.87
N ARG A 110 -1.34 19.04 11.13
CA ARG A 110 -2.23 19.10 9.96
C ARG A 110 -1.80 18.14 8.86
N GLY A 111 -0.50 18.03 8.59
CA GLY A 111 0.05 17.06 7.65
C GLY A 111 -0.27 15.61 8.03
N VAL A 112 -0.10 15.25 9.31
CA VAL A 112 -0.46 13.91 9.84
C VAL A 112 -1.96 13.65 9.74
N TYR A 113 -2.80 14.66 9.99
CA TYR A 113 -4.25 14.53 9.83
C TYR A 113 -4.64 14.32 8.36
N ILE A 114 -4.10 15.11 7.44
CA ILE A 114 -4.38 14.95 6.01
C ILE A 114 -3.89 13.58 5.53
N TYR A 115 -2.75 13.10 6.03
CA TYR A 115 -2.28 11.74 5.77
C TYR A 115 -3.29 10.68 6.24
N PHE A 116 -3.85 10.82 7.44
CA PHE A 116 -4.92 9.95 7.94
C PHE A 116 -6.15 9.96 7.02
N ILE A 117 -6.62 11.14 6.60
CA ILE A 117 -7.74 11.26 5.65
C ILE A 117 -7.41 10.59 4.32
N CYS A 118 -6.20 10.80 3.78
CA CYS A 118 -5.76 10.12 2.57
C CYS A 118 -5.85 8.59 2.73
N LYS A 119 -5.41 8.01 3.85
CA LYS A 119 -5.52 6.56 4.08
C LYS A 119 -6.96 6.04 4.07
N LEU A 120 -7.92 6.83 4.52
CA LEU A 120 -9.34 6.49 4.39
C LEU A 120 -9.80 6.55 2.92
N ILE A 121 -9.37 7.56 2.16
CA ILE A 121 -9.70 7.68 0.72
C ILE A 121 -9.09 6.51 -0.07
N GLU A 122 -7.87 6.08 0.27
CA GLU A 122 -7.17 4.95 -0.37
C GLU A 122 -7.93 3.62 -0.25
N LEU A 123 -8.89 3.49 0.68
CA LEU A 123 -9.78 2.32 0.75
C LEU A 123 -10.59 2.13 -0.55
N LEU A 124 -10.81 3.21 -1.31
CA LEU A 124 -11.50 3.15 -2.60
C LEU A 124 -10.72 2.34 -3.65
N ASP A 125 -9.40 2.17 -3.51
CA ASP A 125 -8.60 1.33 -4.42
C ASP A 125 -9.18 -0.09 -4.54
N THR A 126 -9.46 -0.70 -3.39
CA THR A 126 -10.01 -2.05 -3.33
C THR A 126 -11.47 -2.08 -3.76
N VAL A 127 -12.23 -1.02 -3.46
CA VAL A 127 -13.61 -0.88 -3.96
C VAL A 127 -13.63 -0.91 -5.49
N PHE A 128 -12.71 -0.20 -6.15
CA PHE A 128 -12.57 -0.25 -7.60
C PHE A 128 -12.17 -1.64 -8.10
N PHE A 129 -11.30 -2.37 -7.39
CA PHE A 129 -10.94 -3.74 -7.77
C PHE A 129 -12.15 -4.69 -7.73
N VAL A 130 -12.96 -4.61 -6.67
CA VAL A 130 -14.19 -5.42 -6.51
C VAL A 130 -15.19 -5.10 -7.63
N MET A 131 -15.46 -3.81 -7.85
CA MET A 131 -16.42 -3.33 -8.85
C MET A 131 -16.00 -3.68 -10.29
N ARG A 132 -14.70 -3.89 -10.52
CA ARG A 132 -14.14 -4.32 -11.83
C ARG A 132 -13.89 -5.83 -11.91
N LYS A 133 -14.28 -6.61 -10.90
CA LYS A 133 -14.03 -8.06 -10.79
C LYS A 133 -12.54 -8.40 -11.02
N LYS A 134 -11.66 -7.63 -10.38
CA LYS A 134 -10.20 -7.82 -10.42
C LYS A 134 -9.71 -8.46 -9.13
N ASP A 135 -10.31 -9.58 -8.74
CA ASP A 135 -10.08 -10.25 -7.47
C ASP A 135 -8.61 -10.65 -7.25
N ARG A 136 -7.87 -10.94 -8.34
CA ARG A 136 -6.42 -11.19 -8.28
C ARG A 136 -5.60 -10.01 -7.71
N GLN A 137 -6.12 -8.78 -7.77
CA GLN A 137 -5.46 -7.60 -7.21
C GLN A 137 -5.71 -7.47 -5.69
N ILE A 138 -6.78 -8.09 -5.17
CA ILE A 138 -7.13 -8.09 -3.74
C ILE A 138 -6.34 -9.20 -3.04
N SER A 139 -5.03 -8.99 -2.92
CA SER A 139 -4.17 -9.90 -2.18
C SER A 139 -4.32 -9.71 -0.66
N PHE A 140 -3.92 -10.71 0.12
CA PHE A 140 -3.83 -10.57 1.59
C PHE A 140 -2.97 -9.38 2.00
N LEU A 141 -1.83 -9.17 1.34
CA LEU A 141 -0.95 -8.01 1.56
C LEU A 141 -1.71 -6.69 1.37
N HIS A 142 -2.45 -6.57 0.27
CA HIS A 142 -3.23 -5.37 -0.04
C HIS A 142 -4.30 -5.12 1.02
N LEU A 143 -5.09 -6.14 1.34
CA LEU A 143 -6.18 -6.01 2.32
C LEU A 143 -5.66 -5.72 3.74
N TYR A 144 -4.59 -6.40 4.16
CA TYR A 144 -3.92 -6.14 5.45
C TYR A 144 -3.40 -4.70 5.52
N HIS A 145 -2.68 -4.24 4.49
CA HIS A 145 -2.15 -2.88 4.41
C HIS A 145 -3.27 -1.84 4.52
N HIS A 146 -4.27 -1.91 3.63
CA HIS A 146 -5.34 -0.92 3.60
C HIS A 146 -6.25 -0.96 4.83
N SER A 147 -6.32 -2.07 5.56
CA SER A 147 -7.08 -2.14 6.81
C SER A 147 -6.30 -1.57 8.00
N MET A 148 -5.00 -1.86 8.08
CA MET A 148 -4.15 -1.48 9.22
C MET A 148 -3.73 0.00 9.15
N MET A 149 -3.36 0.50 7.98
CA MET A 149 -2.78 1.84 7.83
C MET A 149 -3.69 2.99 8.29
N PRO A 150 -5.02 3.00 8.02
CA PRO A 150 -5.91 4.02 8.55
C PRO A 150 -6.01 3.99 10.08
N VAL A 151 -5.96 2.80 10.69
CA VAL A 151 -5.99 2.65 12.16
C VAL A 151 -4.71 3.19 12.77
N CYS A 152 -3.54 2.83 12.22
CA CYS A 152 -2.26 3.36 12.66
C CYS A 152 -2.17 4.89 12.48
N ALA A 153 -2.66 5.42 11.35
CA ALA A 153 -2.68 6.85 11.09
C ALA A 153 -3.63 7.59 12.05
N TRP A 154 -4.76 6.99 12.42
CA TRP A 154 -5.66 7.52 13.44
C TRP A 154 -4.99 7.62 14.82
N ILE A 155 -4.28 6.57 15.24
CA ILE A 155 -3.47 6.60 16.48
C ILE A 155 -2.42 7.70 16.40
N GLY A 156 -1.76 7.83 15.24
CA GLY A 156 -0.79 8.89 14.97
C GLY A 156 -1.38 10.29 15.16
N VAL A 157 -2.49 10.62 14.52
CA VAL A 157 -3.10 11.96 14.65
C VAL A 157 -3.70 12.23 16.04
N LYS A 158 -4.22 11.19 16.71
CA LYS A 158 -4.85 11.32 18.03
C LYS A 158 -3.84 11.61 19.13
N PHE A 159 -2.69 10.94 19.09
CA PHE A 159 -1.74 10.89 20.21
C PHE A 159 -0.36 11.45 19.87
N PHE A 160 0.07 11.37 18.60
CA PHE A 160 1.46 11.60 18.20
C PHE A 160 1.52 12.39 16.87
N ALA A 161 0.82 13.53 16.80
CA ALA A 161 0.69 14.32 15.57
C ALA A 161 1.99 15.11 15.27
N GLY A 162 3.11 14.39 15.11
CA GLY A 162 4.45 14.94 14.97
C GLY A 162 5.53 13.92 15.32
N GLY A 163 6.78 14.38 15.34
CA GLY A 163 7.90 13.59 15.83
C GLY A 163 8.43 12.53 14.87
N HIS A 164 9.24 11.62 15.41
CA HIS A 164 10.04 10.63 14.69
C HIS A 164 9.26 9.79 13.65
N PRO A 165 8.05 9.25 13.95
CA PRO A 165 7.34 8.41 12.99
C PRO A 165 6.86 9.16 11.74
N THR A 166 6.79 10.49 11.76
CA THR A 166 6.25 11.25 10.62
C THR A 166 7.10 11.13 9.35
N LEU A 167 8.38 10.76 9.46
CA LEU A 167 9.22 10.47 8.29
C LEU A 167 8.66 9.32 7.46
N LEU A 168 8.03 8.33 8.12
CA LEU A 168 7.31 7.24 7.46
C LEU A 168 6.25 7.82 6.52
N GLY A 169 5.44 8.76 7.01
CA GLY A 169 4.38 9.40 6.23
C GLY A 169 4.93 10.16 5.03
N VAL A 170 6.06 10.87 5.19
CA VAL A 170 6.73 11.59 4.10
C VAL A 170 7.25 10.63 3.02
N ILE A 171 8.03 9.62 3.42
CA ILE A 171 8.58 8.63 2.48
C ILE A 171 7.44 7.85 1.80
N ASN A 172 6.42 7.45 2.56
CA ASN A 172 5.27 6.74 1.98
C ASN A 172 4.55 7.60 0.93
N SER A 173 4.31 8.87 1.25
CA SER A 173 3.65 9.79 0.31
C SER A 173 4.50 9.98 -0.95
N PHE A 174 5.83 10.08 -0.80
CA PHE A 174 6.74 10.15 -1.93
C PHE A 174 6.66 8.93 -2.85
N ILE A 175 6.64 7.72 -2.29
CA ILE A 175 6.49 6.49 -3.09
C ILE A 175 5.07 6.39 -3.68
N HIS A 176 4.04 6.86 -2.97
CA HIS A 176 2.67 6.93 -3.47
C HIS A 176 2.52 7.81 -4.70
N ILE A 177 3.32 8.88 -4.86
CA ILE A 177 3.37 9.66 -6.11
C ILE A 177 3.66 8.72 -7.31
N PHE A 178 4.74 7.93 -7.23
CA PHE A 178 5.11 7.02 -8.32
C PHE A 178 4.11 5.89 -8.52
N MET A 179 3.56 5.36 -7.42
CA MET A 179 2.59 4.28 -7.45
C MET A 179 1.27 4.71 -8.10
N TYR A 180 0.74 5.89 -7.75
CA TYR A 180 -0.47 6.42 -8.35
C TYR A 180 -0.26 6.93 -9.78
N ILE A 181 0.93 7.45 -10.13
CA ILE A 181 1.30 7.70 -11.54
C ILE A 181 1.22 6.39 -12.33
N TYR A 182 1.80 5.31 -11.81
CA TYR A 182 1.73 4.01 -12.47
C TYR A 182 0.29 3.53 -12.66
N TYR A 183 -0.57 3.65 -11.64
CA TYR A 183 -1.98 3.25 -11.74
C TYR A 183 -2.80 4.12 -12.69
N MET A 184 -2.56 5.43 -12.69
CA MET A 184 -3.16 6.35 -13.65
C MET A 184 -2.79 5.97 -15.09
N LEU A 185 -1.50 5.73 -15.35
CA LEU A 185 -1.01 5.31 -16.67
C LEU A 185 -1.59 3.94 -17.08
N ALA A 186 -1.69 3.00 -16.16
CA ALA A 186 -2.28 1.68 -16.40
C ALA A 186 -3.78 1.75 -16.72
N ALA A 187 -4.49 2.77 -16.20
CA ALA A 187 -5.92 2.98 -16.44
C ALA A 187 -6.24 3.46 -17.86
N PHE A 188 -5.29 4.08 -18.59
CA PHE A 188 -5.51 4.48 -19.98
C PHE A 188 -5.76 3.30 -20.94
N GLY A 189 -5.35 2.09 -20.54
CA GLY A 189 -5.68 0.84 -21.23
C GLY A 189 -4.46 0.11 -21.81
N PRO A 190 -4.68 -0.94 -22.63
CA PRO A 190 -3.62 -1.81 -23.15
C PRO A 190 -2.55 -1.06 -23.94
N HIS A 191 -2.94 0.00 -24.66
CA HIS A 191 -2.02 0.85 -25.40
C HIS A 191 -0.94 1.48 -24.51
N MET A 192 -1.27 1.84 -23.26
CA MET A 192 -0.30 2.41 -22.32
C MET A 192 0.42 1.34 -21.50
N GLN A 193 -0.25 0.24 -21.17
CA GLN A 193 0.31 -0.83 -20.33
C GLN A 193 1.60 -1.44 -20.91
N LYS A 194 1.76 -1.48 -22.24
CA LYS A 194 2.99 -1.96 -22.90
C LYS A 194 4.23 -1.15 -22.53
N TYR A 195 4.07 0.14 -22.21
CA TYR A 195 5.19 1.02 -21.82
C TYR A 195 5.51 0.95 -20.32
N LEU A 196 4.71 0.22 -19.53
CA LEU A 196 4.85 0.12 -18.06
C LEU A 196 5.81 -1.00 -17.62
N TRP A 197 6.93 -1.15 -18.33
CA TRP A 197 7.96 -2.15 -18.05
C TRP A 197 8.63 -1.95 -16.68
N TRP A 198 8.55 -0.73 -16.14
CA TRP A 198 9.20 -0.35 -14.88
C TRP A 198 8.44 -0.75 -13.61
N LYS A 199 7.34 -1.52 -13.73
CA LYS A 199 6.56 -2.07 -12.59
C LYS A 199 7.43 -2.76 -11.53
N ARG A 200 8.49 -3.45 -11.97
CA ARG A 200 9.42 -4.14 -11.05
C ARG A 200 10.17 -3.15 -10.18
N TYR A 201 10.66 -2.05 -10.75
CA TYR A 201 11.37 -1.00 -10.02
C TYR A 201 10.44 -0.31 -9.02
N LEU A 202 9.16 -0.12 -9.35
CA LEU A 202 8.16 0.37 -8.40
C LEU A 202 8.07 -0.52 -7.16
N THR A 203 8.00 -1.84 -7.35
CA THR A 203 7.99 -2.79 -6.22
C THR A 203 9.31 -2.73 -5.43
N THR A 204 10.44 -2.57 -6.11
CA THR A 204 11.75 -2.45 -5.47
C THR A 204 11.84 -1.19 -4.59
N ILE A 205 11.38 -0.03 -5.07
CA ILE A 205 11.41 1.20 -4.25
C ILE A 205 10.47 1.10 -3.04
N GLN A 206 9.34 0.39 -3.15
CA GLN A 206 8.46 0.11 -2.01
C GLN A 206 9.16 -0.76 -0.95
N ILE A 207 9.89 -1.81 -1.35
CA ILE A 207 10.67 -2.64 -0.42
C ILE A 207 11.76 -1.81 0.26
N VAL A 208 12.50 -1.00 -0.52
CA VAL A 208 13.54 -0.12 0.02
C VAL A 208 12.97 0.89 1.01
N GLN A 209 11.79 1.46 0.73
CA GLN A 209 11.05 2.31 1.68
C GLN A 209 10.87 1.61 3.03
N PHE A 210 10.37 0.37 3.06
CA PHE A 210 10.12 -0.32 4.33
C PHE A 210 11.41 -0.67 5.07
N ILE A 211 12.51 -0.94 4.35
CA ILE A 211 13.84 -1.14 4.94
C ILE A 211 14.32 0.15 5.62
N ILE A 212 14.22 1.30 4.93
CA ILE A 212 14.60 2.61 5.50
C ILE A 212 13.77 2.91 6.74
N ILE A 213 12.44 2.74 6.66
CA ILE A 213 11.52 2.95 7.79
C ILE A 213 11.86 2.02 8.96
N PHE A 214 12.17 0.75 8.68
CA PHE A 214 12.54 -0.23 9.70
C PHE A 214 13.76 0.24 10.48
N PHE A 215 14.87 0.56 9.80
CA PHE A 215 16.09 1.02 10.49
C PHE A 215 15.89 2.35 11.20
N HIS A 216 15.18 3.29 10.58
CA HIS A 216 14.88 4.59 11.17
C HIS A 216 14.07 4.47 12.47
N ASN A 217 13.12 3.53 12.57
CA ASN A 217 12.40 3.29 13.82
C ASN A 217 13.16 2.36 14.78
N PHE A 218 13.98 1.44 14.27
CA PHE A 218 14.76 0.50 15.08
C PHE A 218 15.77 1.21 15.97
N GLN A 219 16.45 2.24 15.47
CA GLN A 219 17.38 3.05 16.28
C GLN A 219 16.70 3.68 17.52
N MET A 220 15.37 3.90 17.50
CA MET A 220 14.66 4.47 18.64
C MET A 220 14.52 3.54 19.83
N LEU A 221 14.69 2.24 19.63
CA LEU A 221 14.67 1.28 20.73
C LEU A 221 15.92 1.40 21.61
N PHE A 222 17.04 1.83 21.02
CA PHE A 222 18.36 1.89 21.66
C PHE A 222 18.80 3.32 22.02
N THR A 223 18.17 4.34 21.43
CA THR A 223 18.50 5.74 21.72
C THR A 223 17.71 6.24 22.93
N SER A 224 18.39 6.97 23.83
CA SER A 224 17.75 7.67 24.96
C SER A 224 16.99 8.90 24.45
N CYS A 225 15.75 8.69 24.01
CA CYS A 225 14.88 9.70 23.42
C CYS A 225 13.56 9.78 24.18
N ASN A 226 12.98 10.98 24.34
CA ASN A 226 11.65 11.20 24.93
C ASN A 226 10.53 10.83 23.94
N PHE A 227 10.58 9.62 23.40
CA PHE A 227 9.58 9.06 22.51
C PHE A 227 9.15 7.68 23.04
N PRO A 228 7.85 7.34 23.01
CA PRO A 228 7.36 6.09 23.59
C PRO A 228 7.92 4.86 22.86
N LYS A 229 8.83 4.14 23.53
CA LYS A 229 9.44 2.91 23.01
C LYS A 229 8.44 1.83 22.58
N PRO A 230 7.31 1.59 23.27
CA PRO A 230 6.31 0.61 22.81
C PRO A 230 5.75 0.94 21.42
N LEU A 231 5.55 2.23 21.11
CA LEU A 231 5.10 2.65 19.78
C LEU A 231 6.17 2.39 18.72
N SER A 232 7.43 2.73 19.00
CA SER A 232 8.55 2.42 18.12
C SER A 232 8.66 0.92 17.85
N PHE A 233 8.48 0.08 18.88
CA PHE A 233 8.48 -1.38 18.73
C PHE A 233 7.38 -1.86 17.79
N LEU A 234 6.15 -1.37 17.94
CA LEU A 234 5.03 -1.71 17.05
C LEU A 234 5.30 -1.27 15.61
N LEU A 235 5.88 -0.10 15.39
CA LEU A 235 6.25 0.39 14.06
C LEU A 235 7.34 -0.47 13.41
N VAL A 236 8.37 -0.87 14.18
CA VAL A 236 9.42 -1.78 13.73
C VAL A 236 8.83 -3.14 13.36
N PHE A 237 8.00 -3.71 14.24
CA PHE A 237 7.34 -4.99 14.00
C PHE A 237 6.50 -4.96 12.72
N ASN A 238 5.65 -3.95 12.57
CA ASN A 238 4.80 -3.81 11.39
C ASN A 238 5.62 -3.58 10.10
N SER A 239 6.70 -2.81 10.18
CA SER A 239 7.62 -2.61 9.04
C SER A 239 8.31 -3.92 8.66
N GLY A 240 8.73 -4.75 9.63
CA GLY A 240 9.28 -6.08 9.39
C GLY A 240 8.29 -7.01 8.69
N LEU A 241 7.02 -7.00 9.11
CA LEU A 241 5.95 -7.74 8.43
C LEU A 241 5.77 -7.28 6.98
N PHE A 242 5.81 -5.98 6.70
CA PHE A 242 5.74 -5.47 5.33
C PHE A 242 6.94 -5.89 4.47
N ILE A 243 8.17 -5.83 5.02
CA ILE A 243 9.36 -6.33 4.32
C ILE A 243 9.17 -7.80 3.93
N TYR A 244 8.69 -8.64 4.86
CA TYR A 244 8.43 -10.04 4.58
C TYR A 244 7.36 -10.23 3.49
N MET A 245 6.21 -9.56 3.60
CA MET A 245 5.10 -9.74 2.66
C MET A 245 5.45 -9.21 1.26
N PHE A 246 6.08 -8.04 1.15
CA PHE A 246 6.55 -7.51 -0.14
C PHE A 246 7.70 -8.33 -0.72
N GLY A 247 8.62 -8.84 0.12
CA GLY A 247 9.67 -9.75 -0.31
C GLY A 247 9.11 -11.05 -0.89
N SER A 248 8.14 -11.66 -0.20
CA SER A 248 7.40 -12.84 -0.68
C SER A 248 6.67 -12.55 -2.00
N PHE A 249 5.96 -11.42 -2.09
CA PHE A 249 5.32 -10.97 -3.32
C PHE A 249 6.33 -10.84 -4.48
N TYR A 250 7.49 -10.23 -4.23
CA TYR A 250 8.52 -10.01 -5.23
C TYR A 250 9.12 -11.32 -5.74
N ILE A 251 9.46 -12.23 -4.83
CA ILE A 251 10.00 -13.56 -5.18
C ILE A 251 8.97 -14.33 -6.02
N ASN A 252 7.71 -14.35 -5.62
CA ASN A 252 6.68 -15.12 -6.30
C ASN A 252 6.33 -14.55 -7.69
N ASN A 253 6.29 -13.22 -7.85
CA ASN A 253 5.89 -12.60 -9.11
C ASN A 253 7.05 -12.36 -10.09
N TYR A 254 8.26 -12.09 -9.61
CA TYR A 254 9.38 -11.70 -10.49
C TYR A 254 10.48 -12.74 -10.59
N VAL A 255 10.79 -13.47 -9.51
CA VAL A 255 11.87 -14.47 -9.52
C VAL A 255 11.33 -15.81 -10.02
N LYS A 256 10.36 -16.40 -9.30
CA LYS A 256 9.79 -17.72 -9.66
C LYS A 256 9.08 -17.71 -11.01
N SER A 257 8.46 -16.60 -11.41
CA SER A 257 7.83 -16.48 -12.74
C SER A 257 8.87 -16.50 -13.86
N LYS A 258 10.02 -15.83 -13.66
CA LYS A 258 11.13 -15.83 -14.61
C LYS A 258 11.78 -17.23 -14.70
N ASP A 259 11.92 -17.91 -13.57
CA ASP A 259 12.43 -19.29 -13.54
C ASP A 259 11.51 -20.26 -14.28
N LYS A 260 10.19 -20.17 -14.10
CA LYS A 260 9.21 -20.96 -14.87
C LYS A 260 9.30 -20.67 -16.37
N GLN A 261 9.38 -19.40 -16.76
CA GLN A 261 9.50 -19.01 -18.17
C GLN A 261 10.83 -19.48 -18.79
N SER A 262 11.94 -19.43 -18.03
CA SER A 262 13.23 -19.94 -18.48
C SER A 262 13.26 -21.47 -18.61
N LYS A 263 12.60 -22.20 -17.69
CA LYS A 263 12.47 -23.66 -17.72
C LYS A 263 11.58 -24.12 -18.88
N MET A 264 10.47 -23.42 -19.14
CA MET A 264 9.63 -23.69 -20.32
C MET A 264 10.37 -23.44 -21.63
N THR A 265 11.13 -22.34 -21.72
CA THR A 265 11.94 -22.03 -22.91
C THR A 265 13.06 -23.06 -23.13
N LYS A 266 13.72 -23.52 -22.05
CA LYS A 266 14.70 -24.61 -22.12
C LYS A 266 14.05 -25.93 -22.55
N LYS A 267 12.90 -26.31 -21.96
CA LYS A 267 12.17 -27.54 -22.33
C LYS A 267 11.68 -27.52 -23.79
N SER A 268 11.22 -26.37 -24.29
CA SER A 268 10.84 -26.19 -25.70
C SER A 268 12.05 -26.31 -26.64
N LYS A 269 13.22 -25.74 -26.26
CA LYS A 269 14.46 -25.94 -27.02
C LYS A 269 14.94 -27.39 -26.99
N THR A 270 14.87 -28.09 -25.85
CA THR A 270 15.24 -29.51 -25.76
C THR A 270 14.30 -30.40 -26.58
N ASN A 271 12.99 -30.15 -26.56
CA ASN A 271 12.03 -30.91 -27.37
C ASN A 271 12.20 -30.66 -28.88
N ASN A 272 12.66 -29.47 -29.29
CA ASN A 272 12.97 -29.18 -30.69
C ASN A 272 14.37 -29.69 -31.12
N ILE A 273 15.26 -29.99 -30.17
CA ILE A 273 16.62 -30.51 -30.45
C ILE A 273 16.65 -32.05 -30.43
N VAL A 274 15.67 -32.73 -29.83
CA VAL A 274 15.58 -34.20 -29.85
C VAL A 274 14.68 -34.67 -30.99
N ARG A 275 15.15 -34.53 -32.24
CA ARG A 275 14.86 -35.42 -33.38
C ARG A 275 15.94 -35.24 -34.44
N ILE A 276 17.19 -35.52 -34.08
CA ILE A 276 18.24 -35.83 -35.06
C ILE A 276 18.98 -37.07 -34.55
N THR A 277 19.14 -38.05 -35.44
CA THR A 277 19.69 -39.41 -35.33
C THR A 277 18.61 -40.49 -35.05
N ALA A 278 18.40 -41.52 -35.88
CA ALA A 278 19.10 -42.02 -37.06
C ALA A 278 18.09 -42.69 -38.04
N ASN A 279 18.46 -42.75 -39.31
CA ASN A 279 17.76 -43.31 -40.49
C ASN A 279 16.92 -42.29 -41.26
N GLY A 280 17.52 -41.82 -42.37
CA GLY A 280 17.02 -40.74 -43.19
C GLY A 280 15.71 -41.04 -43.89
N PHE A 281 14.74 -40.16 -43.70
CA PHE A 281 13.80 -39.66 -44.70
C PHE A 281 13.24 -38.34 -44.15
N ILE A 282 13.45 -37.24 -44.86
CA ILE A 282 12.90 -35.93 -44.53
C ILE A 282 11.50 -35.86 -45.16
N SER A 283 10.48 -35.79 -44.32
CA SER A 283 9.14 -35.33 -44.69
C SER A 283 8.76 -34.23 -43.69
N VAL A 284 8.91 -32.97 -44.11
CA VAL A 284 8.34 -31.83 -43.40
C VAL A 284 7.05 -31.46 -44.11
N ASN A 285 5.93 -32.01 -43.63
CA ASN A 285 4.62 -31.46 -43.93
C ASN A 285 4.34 -30.36 -42.89
N GLY A 286 4.63 -29.12 -43.27
CA GLY A 286 4.23 -27.95 -42.51
C GLY A 286 2.74 -27.70 -42.70
N ASN A 287 1.92 -28.25 -41.80
CA ASN A 287 0.58 -27.69 -41.56
C ASN A 287 0.64 -26.83 -40.29
N SER A 288 0.29 -25.57 -40.51
CA SER A 288 0.11 -24.50 -39.55
C SER A 288 -0.77 -24.89 -38.36
N ILE A 289 -0.24 -24.71 -37.14
CA ILE A 289 -1.04 -24.67 -35.92
C ILE A 289 -1.62 -23.26 -35.82
N PHE A 290 -2.87 -23.12 -36.28
CA PHE A 290 -3.80 -22.10 -35.83
C PHE A 290 -4.83 -22.78 -34.92
N ASP A 291 -5.23 -22.05 -33.88
CA ASP A 291 -6.41 -22.24 -33.03
C ASP A 291 -6.46 -23.43 -32.06
N GLU A 292 -6.17 -23.16 -30.78
CA GLU A 292 -6.97 -23.72 -29.67
C GLU A 292 -6.72 -23.02 -28.31
N ILE A 293 -7.19 -21.77 -28.13
CA ILE A 293 -7.60 -21.28 -26.79
C ILE A 293 -8.84 -20.40 -26.94
N ALA A 294 -9.96 -21.02 -27.27
CA ALA A 294 -11.29 -20.47 -27.07
C ALA A 294 -12.28 -21.63 -26.94
N ASN A 295 -12.46 -22.14 -25.72
CA ASN A 295 -13.75 -22.61 -25.17
C ASN A 295 -13.49 -23.38 -23.87
N ASN A 296 -13.91 -22.78 -22.75
CA ASN A 296 -14.36 -23.54 -21.59
C ASN A 296 -15.55 -22.79 -20.99
N LYS A 297 -16.74 -23.23 -21.42
CA LYS A 297 -18.05 -23.01 -20.81
C LYS A 297 -18.82 -24.34 -20.93
N SER A 298 -19.58 -24.65 -19.88
CA SER A 298 -20.48 -25.81 -19.64
C SER A 298 -19.77 -27.16 -19.61
N ASP A 299 -19.83 -27.93 -18.53
CA ASP A 299 -21.00 -28.23 -17.69
C ASP A 299 -20.99 -27.71 -16.23
#